data_AF-Q8VRU0-F1
#
_entry.id   AF-Q8VRU0-F1
#
_cell.length_a   1.000
_cell.length_b   1.000
_cell.length_c   1.000
_cell.angle_alpha   90.00
_cell.angle_beta   90.00
_cell.angle_gamma   90.00
#
_symmetry.space_group_name_H-M   'P 1'
#
loop_
_entity.id
_entity.type
_entity.pdbx_description
1 polymer ?
#
loop_
_entity_poly.entity_id
_entity_poly.type
_entity_poly.pdbx_seq_one_letter_code
_entity_poly.pdbx_strand_id
1 'polypeptide(L)'
;INQYVGIKDGENTCEDYVRYVRQDLMGISREDLVFNIARHVDSTVHLFEKWGLKIWTDEAGKYVHEGRWQLMINGESYKIIIAEAAKNAMKEAGGEIYERVFIVEPLVENNKIVGAVGFSTREEKFYVFKAKAVICAMGGAVHVFRPRSVGEGFGRSWYPPFNTGSSAYFTLKAGAEMTCQEVRFIPVRFKDAYGPVGAWFLLFKSRAVSAEGGEYMAVRKDELQNWAPYGLAKPIPANLRNYLGMLDVDAGLGPLYMETAEAIGKIADAYKDDPKAFKKKMKELEAEAWE
;
A
#
# COMPACT_ATOMS: atom_id res chain seq x y z
N ILE A 1 -3.39 -8.58 -0.97
CA ILE A 1 -2.42 -8.14 -2.00
C ILE A 1 -2.93 -6.87 -2.66
N ASN A 2 -2.08 -5.84 -2.82
CA ASN A 2 -2.50 -4.51 -3.26
C ASN A 2 -2.67 -4.34 -4.79
N GLN A 3 -2.17 -5.30 -5.58
CA GLN A 3 -2.31 -5.28 -7.04
C GLN A 3 -2.48 -6.72 -7.56
N TYR A 4 -3.62 -6.95 -8.21
CA TYR A 4 -3.92 -8.10 -9.07
C TYR A 4 -4.81 -7.56 -10.19
N VAL A 5 -4.36 -7.68 -11.43
CA VAL A 5 -5.09 -7.19 -12.60
C VAL A 5 -6.15 -8.20 -13.00
N GLY A 6 -5.87 -9.50 -12.90
CA GLY A 6 -6.79 -10.56 -13.30
C GLY A 6 -6.88 -10.67 -14.83
N ILE A 7 -5.75 -10.51 -15.53
CA ILE A 7 -5.72 -10.52 -17.00
C ILE A 7 -6.29 -11.83 -17.55
N LYS A 8 -5.99 -12.96 -16.90
CA LYS A 8 -6.50 -14.28 -17.29
C LYS A 8 -8.02 -14.41 -17.11
N ASP A 9 -8.59 -13.63 -16.19
CA ASP A 9 -9.99 -13.69 -15.81
C ASP A 9 -10.85 -12.86 -16.79
N GLY A 10 -10.21 -11.98 -17.58
CA GLY A 10 -10.83 -11.23 -18.68
C GLY A 10 -11.61 -9.99 -18.24
N GLU A 11 -11.70 -9.71 -16.94
CA GLU A 11 -12.48 -8.60 -16.38
C GLU A 11 -11.73 -7.24 -16.44
N ASN A 12 -10.40 -7.26 -16.50
CA ASN A 12 -9.58 -6.07 -16.63
C ASN A 12 -8.43 -6.26 -17.64
N THR A 13 -7.94 -5.13 -18.15
CA THR A 13 -6.76 -5.06 -19.01
C THR A 13 -5.62 -4.29 -18.34
N CYS A 14 -4.39 -4.47 -18.86
CA CYS A 14 -3.26 -3.63 -18.44
C CYS A 14 -3.53 -2.14 -18.71
N GLU A 15 -4.22 -1.83 -19.81
CA GLU A 15 -4.62 -0.48 -20.19
C GLU A 15 -5.63 0.11 -19.20
N ASP A 16 -6.55 -0.69 -18.67
CA ASP A 16 -7.43 -0.25 -17.57
C ASP A 16 -6.63 0.16 -16.34
N TYR A 17 -5.62 -0.63 -15.98
CA TYR A 17 -4.77 -0.33 -14.82
C TYR A 17 -3.92 0.92 -15.05
N VAL A 18 -3.36 1.10 -16.24
CA VAL A 18 -2.63 2.34 -16.62
C VAL A 18 -3.54 3.56 -16.52
N ARG A 19 -4.77 3.47 -17.08
CA ARG A 19 -5.75 4.56 -16.97
C ARG A 19 -6.08 4.91 -15.53
N TYR A 20 -6.29 3.89 -14.69
CA TYR A 20 -6.55 4.05 -13.27
C TYR A 20 -5.39 4.77 -12.57
N VAL A 21 -4.15 4.31 -12.75
CA VAL A 21 -2.97 4.92 -12.11
C VAL A 21 -2.74 6.35 -12.60
N ARG A 22 -2.86 6.61 -13.91
CA ARG A 22 -2.76 7.97 -14.45
C ARG A 22 -3.79 8.89 -13.79
N GLN A 23 -5.03 8.45 -13.63
CA GLN A 23 -6.09 9.26 -13.01
C GLN A 23 -5.80 9.53 -11.54
N ASP A 24 -5.41 8.51 -10.77
CA ASP A 24 -5.09 8.65 -9.35
C ASP A 24 -3.88 9.56 -9.10
N LEU A 25 -2.91 9.55 -10.02
CA LEU A 25 -1.73 10.42 -10.02
C LEU A 25 -1.94 11.76 -10.74
N MET A 26 -3.20 12.19 -10.90
CA MET A 26 -3.56 13.50 -11.46
C MET A 26 -2.94 13.78 -12.84
N GLY A 27 -2.81 12.74 -13.67
CA GLY A 27 -2.29 12.82 -15.03
C GLY A 27 -0.79 12.60 -15.19
N ILE A 28 -0.01 12.61 -14.11
CA ILE A 28 1.46 12.50 -14.16
C ILE A 28 1.88 11.08 -13.79
N SER A 29 2.16 10.26 -14.80
CA SER A 29 2.64 8.89 -14.60
C SER A 29 3.58 8.42 -15.72
N ARG A 30 4.49 7.51 -15.39
CA ARG A 30 5.30 6.77 -16.36
C ARG A 30 4.53 5.53 -16.83
N GLU A 31 3.63 5.73 -17.78
CA GLU A 31 2.70 4.69 -18.24
C GLU A 31 3.42 3.44 -18.77
N ASP A 32 4.60 3.59 -19.37
CA ASP A 32 5.45 2.49 -19.81
C ASP A 32 5.85 1.58 -18.64
N LEU A 33 6.23 2.16 -17.49
CA LEU A 33 6.59 1.43 -16.29
C LEU A 33 5.37 0.82 -15.60
N VAL A 34 4.26 1.57 -15.53
CA VAL A 34 3.00 1.07 -14.95
C VAL A 34 2.48 -0.13 -15.75
N PHE A 35 2.47 -0.04 -17.08
CA PHE A 35 2.07 -1.14 -17.95
C PHE A 35 2.99 -2.36 -17.78
N ASN A 36 4.30 -2.12 -17.70
CA ASN A 36 5.29 -3.18 -17.49
C ASN A 36 5.04 -3.94 -16.17
N ILE A 37 4.75 -3.23 -15.08
CA ILE A 37 4.38 -3.86 -13.81
C ILE A 37 3.06 -4.63 -13.97
N ALA A 38 2.03 -4.01 -14.53
CA ALA A 38 0.69 -4.59 -14.65
C ALA A 38 0.68 -5.93 -15.41
N ARG A 39 1.46 -6.05 -16.49
CA ARG A 39 1.52 -7.29 -17.29
C ARG A 39 2.33 -8.43 -16.63
N HIS A 40 3.08 -8.15 -15.56
CA HIS A 40 3.92 -9.13 -14.87
C HIS A 40 3.40 -9.50 -13.46
N VAL A 41 2.68 -8.58 -12.80
CA VAL A 41 2.31 -8.71 -11.39
C VAL A 41 1.46 -9.94 -11.08
N ASP A 42 0.53 -10.32 -11.95
CA ASP A 42 -0.36 -11.47 -11.72
C ASP A 42 0.44 -12.78 -11.58
N SER A 43 1.48 -12.97 -12.40
CA SER A 43 2.35 -14.15 -12.30
C SER A 43 3.11 -14.20 -10.98
N THR A 44 3.52 -13.04 -10.45
CA THR A 44 4.13 -12.94 -9.13
C THR A 44 3.13 -13.31 -8.02
N VAL A 45 1.87 -12.89 -8.14
CA VAL A 45 0.80 -13.27 -7.21
C VAL A 45 0.54 -14.78 -7.22
N HIS A 46 0.48 -15.40 -8.41
CA HIS A 46 0.32 -16.86 -8.53
C HIS A 46 1.52 -17.62 -7.93
N LEU A 47 2.74 -17.08 -8.03
CA LEU A 47 3.91 -17.64 -7.35
C LEU A 47 3.80 -17.54 -5.84
N PHE A 48 3.29 -16.42 -5.30
CA PHE A 48 3.07 -16.28 -3.86
C PHE A 48 2.11 -17.33 -3.34
N GLU A 49 0.99 -17.56 -4.03
CA GLU A 49 0.05 -18.63 -3.68
C GLU A 49 0.71 -20.01 -3.77
N LYS A 50 1.46 -20.28 -4.85
CA LYS A 50 2.20 -21.53 -5.03
C LYS A 50 3.21 -21.78 -3.89
N TRP A 51 3.81 -20.73 -3.34
CA TRP A 51 4.72 -20.82 -2.20
C TRP A 51 4.02 -20.94 -0.85
N GLY A 52 2.68 -20.86 -0.83
CA GLY A 52 1.88 -21.14 0.35
C GLY A 52 1.08 -19.95 0.90
N LEU A 53 1.15 -18.78 0.28
CA LEU A 53 0.32 -17.63 0.69
C LEU A 53 -1.15 -17.97 0.48
N LYS A 54 -1.97 -17.84 1.52
CA LYS A 54 -3.41 -18.08 1.44
C LYS A 54 -4.12 -16.84 0.90
N ILE A 55 -4.61 -16.96 -0.34
CA ILE A 55 -5.48 -15.97 -0.97
C ILE A 55 -6.93 -16.41 -0.72
N TRP A 56 -7.79 -15.47 -0.36
CA TRP A 56 -9.20 -15.79 -0.13
C TRP A 56 -9.85 -16.20 -1.44
N THR A 57 -10.72 -17.19 -1.38
CA THR A 57 -11.53 -17.64 -2.50
C THR A 57 -13.01 -17.71 -2.13
N ASP A 58 -13.89 -17.41 -3.08
CA ASP A 58 -15.33 -17.66 -2.94
C ASP A 58 -15.68 -19.15 -3.06
N GLU A 59 -16.96 -19.49 -2.96
CA GLU A 59 -17.46 -20.87 -3.08
C GLU A 59 -17.19 -21.50 -4.45
N ALA A 60 -16.98 -20.68 -5.49
CA ALA A 60 -16.64 -21.12 -6.84
C ALA A 60 -15.12 -21.23 -7.07
N GLY A 61 -14.30 -20.91 -6.06
CA GLY A 61 -12.84 -20.93 -6.13
C GLY A 61 -12.22 -19.70 -6.81
N LYS A 62 -12.99 -18.63 -7.07
CA LYS A 62 -12.45 -17.37 -7.58
C LYS A 62 -11.86 -16.54 -6.45
N TYR A 63 -10.81 -15.77 -6.73
CA TYR A 63 -10.22 -14.91 -5.70
C TYR A 63 -11.19 -13.84 -5.21
N VAL A 64 -11.22 -13.60 -3.89
CA VAL A 64 -12.03 -12.55 -3.28
C VAL A 64 -11.31 -11.21 -3.42
N HIS A 65 -11.96 -10.28 -4.12
CA HIS A 65 -11.49 -8.92 -4.30
C HIS A 65 -11.90 -8.02 -3.12
N GLU A 66 -10.94 -7.28 -2.56
CA GLU A 66 -11.25 -6.17 -1.62
C GLU A 66 -11.88 -5.01 -2.41
N GLY A 67 -11.22 -4.62 -3.49
CA GLY A 67 -11.69 -3.70 -4.51
C GLY A 67 -11.27 -4.17 -5.89
N ARG A 68 -11.42 -3.32 -6.92
CA ARG A 68 -11.15 -3.71 -8.31
C ARG A 68 -9.75 -4.32 -8.52
N TRP A 69 -8.74 -3.85 -7.78
CA TRP A 69 -7.33 -4.19 -8.04
C TRP A 69 -6.67 -4.97 -6.91
N GLN A 70 -7.38 -5.28 -5.82
CA GLN A 70 -6.81 -5.84 -4.59
C GLN A 70 -7.47 -7.18 -4.26
N LEU A 71 -6.68 -8.13 -3.77
CA LEU A 71 -7.16 -9.43 -3.29
C LEU A 71 -7.05 -9.52 -1.77
N MET A 72 -8.03 -10.14 -1.12
CA MET A 72 -7.97 -10.51 0.29
C MET A 72 -7.02 -11.70 0.50
N ILE A 73 -6.22 -11.67 1.57
CA ILE A 73 -5.23 -12.71 1.89
C ILE A 73 -5.17 -12.93 3.41
N ASN A 74 -4.83 -14.14 3.85
CA ASN A 74 -4.36 -14.37 5.22
C ASN A 74 -2.87 -14.08 5.23
N GLY A 75 -2.54 -12.80 5.42
CA GLY A 75 -1.23 -12.24 5.11
C GLY A 75 -0.21 -12.24 6.25
N GLU A 76 -0.51 -12.82 7.41
CA GLU A 76 0.35 -12.76 8.62
C GLU A 76 1.79 -13.19 8.32
N SER A 77 1.95 -14.33 7.65
CA SER A 77 3.26 -14.90 7.30
C SER A 77 3.77 -14.46 5.92
N TYR A 78 3.17 -13.44 5.29
CA TYR A 78 3.49 -13.06 3.91
C TYR A 78 4.98 -12.80 3.71
N LYS A 79 5.62 -12.00 4.59
CA LYS A 79 7.06 -11.73 4.48
C LYS A 79 7.92 -12.98 4.68
N ILE A 80 7.51 -13.90 5.56
CA ILE A 80 8.25 -15.13 5.83
C ILE A 80 8.26 -16.03 4.60
N ILE A 81 7.10 -16.21 3.96
CA ILE A 81 6.95 -17.01 2.73
C ILE A 81 7.85 -16.45 1.61
N ILE A 82 7.85 -15.13 1.41
CA ILE A 82 8.69 -14.51 0.37
C ILE A 82 10.18 -14.58 0.71
N ALA A 83 10.54 -14.43 1.99
CA ALA A 83 11.93 -14.54 2.43
C ALA A 83 12.48 -15.96 2.24
N GLU A 84 11.66 -16.98 2.49
CA GLU A 84 12.04 -18.38 2.24
C GLU A 84 12.29 -18.64 0.75
N ALA A 85 11.36 -18.21 -0.12
CA ALA A 85 11.53 -18.33 -1.57
C ALA A 85 12.79 -17.62 -2.06
N ALA A 86 13.06 -16.41 -1.58
CA ALA A 86 14.27 -15.66 -1.91
C ALA A 86 15.54 -16.35 -1.42
N LYS A 87 15.55 -16.90 -0.20
CA LYS A 87 16.71 -17.62 0.37
C LYS A 87 17.04 -18.88 -0.44
N ASN A 88 16.02 -19.63 -0.83
CA ASN A 88 16.17 -20.82 -1.67
C ASN A 88 16.71 -20.45 -3.05
N ALA A 89 16.13 -19.44 -3.72
CA ALA A 89 16.59 -18.97 -5.02
C ALA A 89 18.04 -18.45 -4.98
N MET A 90 18.42 -17.70 -3.93
CA MET A 90 19.79 -17.23 -3.74
C MET A 90 20.76 -18.40 -3.56
N LYS A 91 20.40 -19.40 -2.75
CA LYS A 91 21.23 -20.61 -2.56
C LYS A 91 21.42 -21.38 -3.87
N GLU A 92 20.36 -21.58 -4.64
CA GLU A 92 20.40 -22.28 -5.94
C GLU A 92 21.26 -21.54 -6.97
N ALA A 93 21.22 -20.20 -6.95
CA ALA A 93 22.07 -19.36 -7.79
C ALA A 93 23.53 -19.25 -7.31
N GLY A 94 23.88 -19.88 -6.18
CA GLY A 94 25.20 -19.75 -5.56
C GLY A 94 25.47 -18.35 -4.98
N GLY A 95 24.42 -17.59 -4.69
CA GLY A 95 24.49 -16.26 -4.10
C GLY A 95 24.55 -16.28 -2.58
N GLU A 96 24.96 -15.14 -2.01
CA GLU A 96 25.14 -14.95 -0.57
C GLU A 96 24.13 -13.94 -0.02
N ILE A 97 23.72 -14.14 1.24
CA ILE A 97 22.84 -13.22 1.96
C ILE A 97 23.60 -12.69 3.17
N TYR A 98 23.77 -11.38 3.20
CA TYR A 98 24.40 -10.65 4.30
C TYR A 98 23.34 -9.95 5.12
N GLU A 99 23.05 -10.46 6.32
CA GLU A 99 22.13 -9.83 7.26
C GLU A 99 22.87 -8.94 8.26
N ARG A 100 22.14 -8.00 8.87
CA ARG A 100 22.68 -7.07 9.88
C ARG A 100 23.84 -6.19 9.39
N VAL A 101 24.01 -6.06 8.07
CA VAL A 101 24.92 -5.10 7.44
C VAL A 101 24.11 -3.90 6.96
N PHE A 102 24.45 -2.71 7.45
CA PHE A 102 23.83 -1.47 7.00
C PHE A 102 24.68 -0.85 5.89
N ILE A 103 24.09 -0.68 4.70
CA ILE A 103 24.75 -0.02 3.56
C ILE A 103 24.66 1.50 3.74
N VAL A 104 25.79 2.18 3.57
CA VAL A 104 25.92 3.62 3.86
C VAL A 104 26.12 4.43 2.59
N GLU A 105 27.05 4.03 1.72
CA GLU A 105 27.50 4.86 0.59
C GLU A 105 27.68 4.04 -0.69
N PRO A 106 27.26 4.54 -1.87
CA PRO A 106 27.64 3.97 -3.15
C PRO A 106 29.13 4.17 -3.45
N LEU A 107 29.75 3.23 -4.16
CA LEU A 107 31.05 3.42 -4.77
C LEU A 107 30.87 3.73 -6.24
N VAL A 108 31.29 4.92 -6.69
CA VAL A 108 31.18 5.38 -8.07
C VAL A 108 32.55 5.79 -8.61
N GLU A 109 32.85 5.36 -9.82
CA GLU A 109 34.06 5.71 -10.56
C GLU A 109 33.68 6.09 -11.99
N ASN A 110 34.13 7.26 -12.48
CA ASN A 110 33.84 7.73 -13.84
C ASN A 110 32.33 7.67 -14.21
N ASN A 111 31.47 8.18 -13.31
CA ASN A 111 29.99 8.12 -13.43
C ASN A 111 29.42 6.70 -13.58
N LYS A 112 30.12 5.68 -13.10
CA LYS A 112 29.67 4.29 -13.09
C LYS A 112 29.68 3.73 -11.68
N ILE A 113 28.58 3.10 -11.28
CA ILE A 113 28.52 2.34 -10.03
C ILE A 113 29.50 1.15 -10.10
N VAL A 114 30.34 1.02 -9.08
CA VAL A 114 31.32 -0.06 -8.95
C VAL A 114 31.17 -0.84 -7.65
N GLY A 115 30.19 -0.47 -6.81
CA GLY A 115 29.97 -1.15 -5.54
C GLY A 115 29.21 -0.33 -4.50
N ALA A 116 29.35 -0.74 -3.25
CA ALA A 116 28.82 -0.06 -2.08
C ALA A 116 29.68 -0.38 -0.85
N VAL A 117 29.60 0.48 0.16
CA VAL A 117 30.21 0.22 1.47
C VAL A 117 29.16 0.23 2.57
N GLY A 118 29.43 -0.54 3.62
CA GLY A 118 28.56 -0.65 4.78
C GLY A 118 29.31 -1.21 5.98
N PHE A 119 28.61 -1.37 7.09
CA PHE A 119 29.19 -1.93 8.31
C PHE A 119 28.22 -2.89 8.99
N SER A 120 28.77 -3.85 9.74
CA SER A 120 27.98 -4.74 10.58
C SER A 120 27.41 -3.99 11.78
N THR A 121 26.14 -4.22 12.07
CA THR A 121 25.46 -3.72 13.27
C THR A 121 25.58 -4.70 14.45
N ARG A 122 26.45 -5.71 14.34
CA ARG A 122 26.67 -6.75 15.37
C ARG A 122 28.14 -6.99 15.70
N GLU A 123 29.06 -6.58 14.83
CA GLU A 123 30.49 -6.82 14.95
C GLU A 123 31.25 -5.59 14.45
N GLU A 124 32.50 -5.41 14.88
CA GLU A 124 33.41 -4.37 14.38
C GLU A 124 33.96 -4.75 12.99
N LYS A 125 33.08 -4.78 12.00
CA LYS A 125 33.41 -5.22 10.64
C LYS A 125 32.87 -4.22 9.60
N PHE A 126 33.78 -3.71 8.80
CA PHE A 126 33.47 -2.87 7.65
C PHE A 126 33.44 -3.70 6.37
N TYR A 127 32.44 -3.48 5.52
CA TYR A 127 32.23 -4.20 4.27
C TYR A 127 32.48 -3.29 3.08
N VAL A 128 33.23 -3.79 2.12
CA VAL A 128 33.42 -3.19 0.79
C VAL A 128 32.92 -4.19 -0.25
N PHE A 129 31.74 -3.93 -0.81
CA PHE A 129 31.18 -4.73 -1.89
C PHE A 129 31.60 -4.12 -3.21
N LYS A 130 32.36 -4.87 -4.03
CA LYS A 130 32.64 -4.51 -5.42
C LYS A 130 31.66 -5.25 -6.32
N ALA A 131 30.95 -4.53 -7.19
CA ALA A 131 29.91 -5.11 -8.01
C ALA A 131 29.87 -4.49 -9.41
N LYS A 132 29.51 -5.29 -10.41
CA LYS A 132 29.31 -4.82 -11.80
C LYS A 132 27.98 -4.11 -12.00
N ALA A 133 26.99 -4.46 -11.18
CA ALA A 133 25.65 -3.90 -11.14
C ALA A 133 25.16 -3.88 -9.69
N VAL A 134 24.40 -2.86 -9.33
CA VAL A 134 23.83 -2.69 -7.99
C VAL A 134 22.34 -2.40 -8.14
N ILE A 135 21.51 -3.10 -7.38
CA ILE A 135 20.07 -2.83 -7.28
C ILE A 135 19.80 -2.19 -5.92
N CYS A 136 19.21 -1.00 -5.93
CA CYS A 136 18.83 -0.28 -4.73
C CYS A 136 17.38 -0.60 -4.34
N ALA A 137 17.18 -1.38 -3.28
CA ALA A 137 15.87 -1.81 -2.80
C ALA A 137 15.68 -1.57 -1.28
N MET A 138 16.03 -0.37 -0.80
CA MET A 138 16.07 -0.02 0.63
C MET A 138 14.80 0.73 1.13
N GLY A 139 13.69 0.60 0.41
CA GLY A 139 12.40 1.21 0.77
C GLY A 139 12.36 2.73 0.60
N GLY A 140 11.30 3.34 1.14
CA GLY A 140 11.05 4.78 1.08
C GLY A 140 11.68 5.58 2.23
N ALA A 141 11.03 6.68 2.61
CA ALA A 141 11.44 7.55 3.71
C ALA A 141 10.27 7.89 4.65
N VAL A 142 10.46 7.70 5.95
CA VAL A 142 9.55 8.15 7.01
C VAL A 142 10.30 8.95 8.07
N HIS A 143 9.57 9.54 9.02
CA HIS A 143 10.10 10.45 10.05
C HIS A 143 10.82 11.70 9.52
N VAL A 144 10.69 12.00 8.23
CA VAL A 144 11.13 13.27 7.62
C VAL A 144 10.18 14.43 7.90
N PHE A 145 8.98 14.14 8.43
CA PHE A 145 8.02 15.11 8.96
C PHE A 145 7.71 14.76 10.42
N ARG A 146 7.41 15.77 11.26
CA ARG A 146 6.97 15.55 12.64
C ARG A 146 5.62 14.80 12.65
N PRO A 147 5.52 13.62 13.30
CA PRO A 147 4.27 12.86 13.40
C PRO A 147 3.26 13.53 14.34
N ARG A 148 2.00 13.06 14.33
CA ARG A 148 0.94 13.54 15.24
C ARG A 148 1.19 13.17 16.70
N SER A 149 1.87 12.04 16.95
CA SER A 149 2.27 11.58 18.27
C SER A 149 3.78 11.72 18.44
N VAL A 150 4.24 12.49 19.43
CA VAL A 150 5.66 12.82 19.63
C VAL A 150 6.31 12.16 20.86
N GLY A 151 5.51 11.49 21.70
CA GLY A 151 6.00 10.66 22.80
C GLY A 151 6.26 9.22 22.34
N GLU A 152 5.85 8.22 23.13
CA GLU A 152 6.01 6.80 22.79
C GLU A 152 5.36 6.42 21.45
N GLY A 153 4.27 7.11 21.07
CA GLY A 153 3.62 6.95 19.77
C GLY A 153 4.47 7.40 18.57
N PHE A 154 5.65 7.99 18.76
CA PHE A 154 6.55 8.40 17.67
C PHE A 154 6.91 7.24 16.74
N GLY A 155 7.14 6.04 17.29
CA GLY A 155 7.45 4.84 16.50
C GLY A 155 6.27 4.28 15.71
N ARG A 156 5.07 4.87 15.85
CA ARG A 156 3.83 4.47 15.16
C ARG A 156 3.64 5.27 13.88
N SER A 157 4.49 5.03 12.88
CA SER A 157 4.27 5.53 11.53
C SER A 157 3.37 4.59 10.72
N TRP A 158 2.57 5.12 9.79
CA TRP A 158 1.77 4.29 8.88
C TRP A 158 2.65 3.46 7.93
N TYR A 159 3.67 4.10 7.35
CA TYR A 159 4.68 3.43 6.54
C TYR A 159 5.83 2.96 7.44
N PRO A 160 6.61 1.92 7.08
CA PRO A 160 7.50 1.26 8.04
C PRO A 160 8.54 2.19 8.69
N PRO A 161 8.64 2.21 10.04
CA PRO A 161 9.53 3.12 10.78
C PRO A 161 11.02 2.90 10.52
N PHE A 162 11.38 1.74 9.97
CA PHE A 162 12.75 1.37 9.61
C PHE A 162 13.16 1.85 8.20
N ASN A 163 12.31 2.58 7.47
CA ASN A 163 12.65 3.18 6.17
C ASN A 163 13.10 4.64 6.34
N THR A 164 14.41 4.88 6.30
CA THR A 164 15.01 6.18 6.62
C THR A 164 15.45 6.98 5.39
N GLY A 165 14.95 6.64 4.19
CA GLY A 165 15.36 7.32 2.95
C GLY A 165 16.71 6.87 2.39
N SER A 166 17.25 5.73 2.83
CA SER A 166 18.52 5.20 2.32
C SER A 166 18.52 5.02 0.82
N SER A 167 17.40 4.61 0.19
CA SER A 167 17.31 4.53 -1.27
C SER A 167 17.55 5.88 -1.93
N ALA A 168 16.84 6.92 -1.48
CA ALA A 168 16.94 8.26 -2.04
C ALA A 168 18.35 8.84 -1.85
N TYR A 169 18.92 8.70 -0.66
CA TYR A 169 20.31 9.10 -0.40
C TYR A 169 21.28 8.40 -1.34
N PHE A 170 21.21 7.06 -1.40
CA PHE A 170 22.15 6.24 -2.16
C PHE A 170 22.09 6.55 -3.65
N THR A 171 20.90 6.69 -4.22
CA THR A 171 20.75 7.01 -5.66
C THR A 171 21.20 8.43 -5.98
N LEU A 172 20.84 9.42 -5.14
CA LEU A 172 21.30 10.80 -5.30
C LEU A 172 22.83 10.90 -5.25
N LYS A 173 23.45 10.25 -4.26
CA LYS A 173 24.91 10.25 -4.10
C LYS A 173 25.62 9.52 -5.22
N ALA A 174 24.99 8.51 -5.80
CA ALA A 174 25.48 7.83 -6.99
C ALA A 174 25.34 8.66 -8.29
N GLY A 175 24.69 9.83 -8.23
CA GLY A 175 24.45 10.69 -9.39
C GLY A 175 23.27 10.26 -10.26
N ALA A 176 22.37 9.41 -9.75
CA ALA A 176 21.17 9.00 -10.48
C ALA A 176 20.13 10.14 -10.52
N GLU A 177 19.45 10.26 -11.65
CA GLU A 177 18.32 11.17 -11.81
C GLU A 177 17.17 10.76 -10.89
N MET A 178 16.55 11.75 -10.25
CA MET A 178 15.34 11.57 -9.44
C MET A 178 14.15 12.20 -10.16
N THR A 179 12.97 11.66 -9.93
CA THR A 179 11.71 12.16 -10.52
C THR A 179 10.61 12.22 -9.45
N CYS A 180 9.66 13.13 -9.63
CA CYS A 180 8.47 13.32 -8.79
C CYS A 180 8.77 13.37 -7.28
N GLN A 181 9.87 14.00 -6.85
CA GLN A 181 10.28 14.05 -5.44
C GLN A 181 9.37 14.95 -4.59
N GLU A 182 8.62 15.84 -5.23
CA GLU A 182 7.57 16.66 -4.63
C GLU A 182 6.33 15.85 -4.26
N VAL A 183 6.14 14.66 -4.84
CA VAL A 183 4.99 13.81 -4.59
C VAL A 183 5.18 13.08 -3.25
N ARG A 184 4.29 13.40 -2.31
CA ARG A 184 4.20 12.75 -1.00
C ARG A 184 2.86 12.04 -0.84
N PHE A 185 2.87 10.87 -0.20
CA PHE A 185 1.65 10.15 0.12
C PHE A 185 1.19 10.47 1.55
N ILE A 186 -0.05 10.95 1.68
CA ILE A 186 -0.68 11.25 2.97
C ILE A 186 -1.82 10.25 3.21
N PRO A 187 -1.61 9.24 4.07
CA PRO A 187 -2.61 8.22 4.30
C PRO A 187 -3.71 8.75 5.23
N VAL A 188 -4.97 8.70 4.78
CA VAL A 188 -6.14 8.81 5.68
C VAL A 188 -6.43 7.43 6.25
N ARG A 189 -6.36 7.30 7.57
CA ARG A 189 -6.43 6.04 8.32
C ARG A 189 -7.18 6.25 9.64
N PHE A 190 -7.45 5.16 10.36
CA PHE A 190 -7.89 5.28 11.75
C PHE A 190 -6.89 6.10 12.57
N LYS A 191 -7.44 7.02 13.35
CA LYS A 191 -6.67 7.98 14.13
C LYS A 191 -5.68 7.26 15.07
N ASP A 192 -4.51 7.86 15.23
CA ASP A 192 -3.39 7.44 16.09
C ASP A 192 -2.69 6.13 15.68
N ALA A 193 -3.40 5.01 15.57
CA ALA A 193 -2.80 3.71 15.27
C ALA A 193 -2.56 3.46 13.77
N TYR A 194 -3.18 4.27 12.89
CA TYR A 194 -3.10 4.17 11.43
C TYR A 194 -3.58 2.85 10.83
N GLY A 195 -4.58 2.22 11.45
CA GLY A 195 -5.23 1.01 10.94
C GLY A 195 -5.77 1.18 9.50
N PRO A 196 -5.80 0.10 8.71
CA PRO A 196 -6.23 0.14 7.30
C PRO A 196 -7.70 0.53 7.19
N VAL A 197 -8.04 1.21 6.09
CA VAL A 197 -9.41 1.65 5.77
C VAL A 197 -9.94 1.07 4.47
N GLY A 198 -9.10 0.35 3.71
CA GLY A 198 -9.46 -0.21 2.41
C GLY A 198 -10.62 -1.18 2.51
N ALA A 199 -10.50 -2.22 3.34
CA ALA A 199 -11.55 -3.21 3.55
C ALA A 199 -12.84 -2.55 4.09
N TRP A 200 -12.72 -1.58 4.99
CA TRP A 200 -13.88 -0.83 5.49
C TRP A 200 -14.64 -0.11 4.38
N PHE A 201 -13.97 0.61 3.49
CA PHE A 201 -14.63 1.30 2.38
C PHE A 201 -15.10 0.35 1.28
N LEU A 202 -14.26 -0.62 0.91
CA LEU A 202 -14.42 -1.38 -0.32
C LEU A 202 -15.15 -2.71 -0.11
N LEU A 203 -14.92 -3.40 1.02
CA LEU A 203 -15.60 -4.64 1.35
C LEU A 203 -16.85 -4.37 2.19
N PHE A 204 -16.68 -3.73 3.35
CA PHE A 204 -17.77 -3.48 4.30
C PHE A 204 -18.68 -2.30 3.93
N LYS A 205 -18.31 -1.51 2.90
CA LYS A 205 -19.08 -0.35 2.41
C LYS A 205 -19.35 0.70 3.50
N SER A 206 -18.42 0.85 4.44
CA SER A 206 -18.47 1.88 5.47
C SER A 206 -18.36 3.27 4.86
N ARG A 207 -18.99 4.23 5.54
CA ARG A 207 -19.01 5.64 5.17
C ARG A 207 -18.00 6.39 6.02
N ALA A 208 -17.40 7.43 5.46
CA ALA A 208 -16.67 8.42 6.25
C ALA A 208 -17.50 9.71 6.34
N VAL A 209 -17.72 10.18 7.55
CA VAL A 209 -18.54 11.35 7.84
C VAL A 209 -17.79 12.33 8.72
N SER A 210 -18.14 13.59 8.61
CA SER A 210 -17.74 14.64 9.56
C SER A 210 -18.79 14.71 10.67
N ALA A 211 -18.36 15.05 11.88
CA ALA A 211 -19.23 15.15 13.05
C ALA A 211 -20.44 16.08 12.80
N GLU A 212 -20.23 17.21 12.12
CA GLU A 212 -21.28 18.18 11.82
C GLU A 212 -21.58 18.32 10.31
N GLY A 213 -20.65 17.90 9.45
CA GLY A 213 -20.75 18.05 7.99
C GLY A 213 -21.41 16.90 7.24
N GLY A 214 -21.70 15.78 7.90
CA GLY A 214 -22.26 14.59 7.26
C GLY A 214 -21.25 13.87 6.34
N GLU A 215 -21.72 13.17 5.31
CA GLU A 215 -20.84 12.43 4.39
C GLU A 215 -20.12 13.38 3.43
N TYR A 216 -18.93 13.84 3.82
CA TYR A 216 -18.21 14.91 3.14
C TYR A 216 -17.94 14.65 1.64
N MET A 217 -17.75 13.40 1.22
CA MET A 217 -17.58 13.07 -0.20
C MET A 217 -18.87 13.31 -1.02
N ALA A 218 -20.04 13.11 -0.41
CA ALA A 218 -21.32 13.37 -1.04
C ALA A 218 -21.68 14.86 -0.98
N VAL A 219 -21.47 15.49 0.19
CA VAL A 219 -21.78 16.90 0.44
C VAL A 219 -20.89 17.82 -0.40
N ARG A 220 -19.60 17.51 -0.55
CA ARG A 220 -18.64 18.31 -1.33
C ARG A 220 -18.43 17.82 -2.76
N LYS A 221 -19.37 17.04 -3.31
CA LYS A 221 -19.23 16.47 -4.65
C LYS A 221 -18.97 17.55 -5.71
N ASP A 222 -19.59 18.72 -5.59
CA ASP A 222 -19.45 19.80 -6.56
C ASP A 222 -18.04 20.41 -6.58
N GLU A 223 -17.29 20.33 -5.46
CA GLU A 223 -15.89 20.77 -5.38
C GLU A 223 -14.99 19.99 -6.36
N LEU A 224 -15.36 18.75 -6.69
CA LEU A 224 -14.60 17.92 -7.63
C LEU A 224 -14.63 18.46 -9.07
N GLN A 225 -15.58 19.33 -9.41
CA GLN A 225 -15.63 19.98 -10.73
C GLN A 225 -14.41 20.88 -10.96
N ASN A 226 -13.87 21.49 -9.89
CA ASN A 226 -12.64 22.31 -9.96
C ASN A 226 -11.41 21.51 -10.38
N TRP A 227 -11.48 20.18 -10.32
CA TRP A 227 -10.38 19.25 -10.59
C TRP A 227 -10.62 18.41 -11.84
N ALA A 228 -11.54 18.81 -12.72
CA ALA A 228 -11.78 18.11 -13.98
C ALA A 228 -10.51 18.06 -14.85
N PRO A 229 -10.25 16.94 -15.58
CA PRO A 229 -11.10 15.74 -15.66
C PRO A 229 -10.93 14.77 -14.47
N TYR A 230 -9.91 14.94 -13.64
CA TYR A 230 -9.51 13.96 -12.61
C TYR A 230 -10.53 13.83 -11.47
N GLY A 231 -11.11 14.95 -11.00
CA GLY A 231 -12.16 14.95 -9.99
C GLY A 231 -13.43 14.23 -10.41
N LEU A 232 -13.62 14.03 -11.73
CA LEU A 232 -14.76 13.32 -12.30
C LEU A 232 -14.47 11.84 -12.58
N ALA A 233 -13.22 11.38 -12.35
CA ALA A 233 -12.82 10.00 -12.53
C ALA A 233 -13.44 9.09 -11.46
N LYS A 234 -13.58 7.80 -11.81
CA LYS A 234 -14.03 6.75 -10.89
C LYS A 234 -13.04 5.58 -10.90
N PRO A 235 -12.46 5.22 -9.74
CA PRO A 235 -12.59 5.88 -8.44
C PRO A 235 -11.99 7.30 -8.43
N ILE A 236 -12.47 8.15 -7.51
CA ILE A 236 -11.92 9.49 -7.30
C ILE A 236 -10.46 9.36 -6.81
N PRO A 237 -9.51 10.13 -7.36
CA PRO A 237 -8.11 10.15 -6.92
C PRO A 237 -7.96 10.26 -5.39
N ALA A 238 -7.04 9.49 -4.82
CA ALA A 238 -6.87 9.39 -3.37
C ALA A 238 -6.59 10.75 -2.70
N ASN A 239 -5.76 11.59 -3.32
CA ASN A 239 -5.47 12.94 -2.87
C ASN A 239 -6.72 13.83 -2.84
N LEU A 240 -7.62 13.74 -3.83
CA LEU A 240 -8.86 14.51 -3.85
C LEU A 240 -9.84 14.04 -2.79
N ARG A 241 -9.92 12.72 -2.52
CA ARG A 241 -10.71 12.20 -1.39
C ARG A 241 -10.20 12.76 -0.05
N ASN A 242 -8.89 12.81 0.13
CA ASN A 242 -8.28 13.43 1.32
C ASN A 242 -8.61 14.93 1.41
N TYR A 243 -8.51 15.64 0.28
CA TYR A 243 -8.79 17.08 0.21
C TYR A 243 -10.21 17.41 0.66
N LEU A 244 -11.22 16.66 0.23
CA LEU A 244 -12.61 16.89 0.66
C LEU A 244 -12.78 16.75 2.18
N GLY A 245 -12.15 15.75 2.80
CA GLY A 245 -12.15 15.59 4.25
C GLY A 245 -11.39 16.71 4.97
N MET A 246 -10.29 17.20 4.38
CA MET A 246 -9.54 18.34 4.91
C MET A 246 -10.38 19.62 4.93
N LEU A 247 -11.16 19.89 3.89
CA LEU A 247 -12.04 21.07 3.84
C LEU A 247 -13.05 21.09 5.00
N ASP A 248 -13.56 19.93 5.43
CA ASP A 248 -14.45 19.84 6.60
C ASP A 248 -13.70 20.08 7.91
N VAL A 249 -12.51 19.51 8.06
CA VAL A 249 -11.69 19.72 9.26
C VAL A 249 -11.28 21.19 9.39
N ASP A 250 -10.87 21.83 8.30
CA ASP A 250 -10.48 23.24 8.27
C ASP A 250 -11.66 24.19 8.52
N ALA A 251 -12.87 23.78 8.13
CA ALA A 251 -14.12 24.47 8.46
C ALA A 251 -14.61 24.22 9.90
N GLY A 252 -13.91 23.40 10.69
CA GLY A 252 -14.28 23.08 12.07
C GLY A 252 -15.39 22.02 12.20
N LEU A 253 -15.74 21.31 11.13
CA LEU A 253 -16.83 20.31 11.11
C LEU A 253 -16.38 18.91 11.57
N GLY A 254 -15.10 18.75 11.88
CA GLY A 254 -14.53 17.50 12.38
C GLY A 254 -14.95 17.18 13.83
N PRO A 255 -14.51 16.04 14.38
CA PRO A 255 -13.64 15.04 13.77
C PRO A 255 -14.30 14.24 12.64
N LEU A 256 -13.49 13.56 11.84
CA LEU A 256 -13.94 12.62 10.82
C LEU A 256 -14.10 11.23 11.43
N TYR A 257 -15.25 10.61 11.25
CA TYR A 257 -15.59 9.27 11.72
C TYR A 257 -15.73 8.29 10.56
N MET A 258 -15.35 7.05 10.82
CA MET A 258 -15.67 5.91 9.97
C MET A 258 -16.81 5.13 10.64
N GLU A 259 -17.94 5.02 9.95
CA GLU A 259 -19.16 4.42 10.49
C GLU A 259 -19.09 2.89 10.40
N THR A 260 -18.22 2.28 11.19
CA THR A 260 -17.99 0.82 11.19
C THR A 260 -19.18 0.05 11.74
N ALA A 261 -19.80 0.56 12.81
CA ALA A 261 -20.99 -0.04 13.43
C ALA A 261 -22.18 -0.06 12.45
N GLU A 262 -22.43 1.04 11.73
CA GLU A 262 -23.45 1.08 10.69
C GLU A 262 -23.15 0.09 9.57
N ALA A 263 -21.88 -0.01 9.15
CA ALA A 263 -21.46 -0.90 8.07
C ALA A 263 -21.71 -2.37 8.39
N ILE A 264 -21.24 -2.82 9.56
CA ILE A 264 -21.46 -4.19 10.04
C ILE A 264 -22.96 -4.45 10.23
N GLY A 265 -23.68 -3.52 10.87
CA GLY A 265 -25.11 -3.62 11.09
C GLY A 265 -25.89 -3.84 9.80
N LYS A 266 -25.63 -3.03 8.76
CA LYS A 266 -26.29 -3.15 7.45
C LYS A 266 -26.08 -4.52 6.78
N ILE A 267 -24.89 -5.11 6.91
CA ILE A 267 -24.63 -6.43 6.34
C ILE A 267 -25.32 -7.52 7.17
N ALA A 268 -25.27 -7.41 8.50
CA ALA A 268 -25.91 -8.37 9.39
C ALA A 268 -27.44 -8.34 9.28
N ASP A 269 -28.03 -7.16 9.05
CA ASP A 269 -29.47 -6.94 8.92
C ASP A 269 -30.10 -7.73 7.77
N ALA A 270 -29.31 -8.13 6.75
CA ALA A 270 -29.77 -9.03 5.69
C ALA A 270 -30.20 -10.42 6.22
N TYR A 271 -29.78 -10.77 7.44
CA TYR A 271 -30.06 -12.05 8.10
C TYR A 271 -30.93 -11.89 9.35
N LYS A 272 -31.48 -10.70 9.62
CA LYS A 272 -32.22 -10.40 10.87
C LYS A 272 -33.42 -11.33 11.13
N ASP A 273 -34.01 -11.88 10.08
CA ASP A 273 -35.18 -12.77 10.17
C ASP A 273 -34.79 -14.23 10.49
N ASP A 274 -33.49 -14.57 10.50
CA ASP A 274 -32.95 -15.85 10.96
C ASP A 274 -31.90 -15.61 12.07
N PRO A 275 -32.26 -15.76 13.36
CA PRO A 275 -31.36 -15.51 14.48
C PRO A 275 -30.06 -16.33 14.46
N LYS A 276 -30.11 -17.55 13.90
CA LYS A 276 -28.93 -18.42 13.84
C LYS A 276 -28.00 -17.97 12.71
N ALA A 277 -28.54 -17.62 11.55
CA ALA A 277 -27.76 -17.07 10.44
C ALA A 277 -27.18 -15.70 10.81
N PHE A 278 -27.96 -14.82 11.46
CA PHE A 278 -27.49 -13.53 11.96
C PHE A 278 -26.29 -13.69 12.90
N LYS A 279 -26.41 -14.56 13.92
CA LYS A 279 -25.32 -14.78 14.88
C LYS A 279 -24.07 -15.36 14.20
N LYS A 280 -24.24 -16.26 13.24
CA LYS A 280 -23.13 -16.81 12.46
C LYS A 280 -22.45 -15.71 11.63
N LYS A 281 -23.23 -14.90 10.90
CA LYS A 281 -22.70 -13.83 10.06
C LYS A 281 -22.03 -12.72 10.88
N MET A 282 -22.58 -12.36 12.04
CA MET A 282 -21.95 -11.39 12.93
C MET A 282 -20.56 -11.85 13.38
N LYS A 283 -20.42 -13.12 13.79
CA LYS A 283 -19.13 -13.69 14.18
C LYS A 283 -18.12 -13.72 13.02
N GLU A 284 -18.60 -13.98 11.81
CA GLU A 284 -17.79 -13.93 10.58
C GLU A 284 -17.30 -12.50 10.31
N LEU A 285 -18.21 -11.52 10.32
CA LEU A 285 -17.87 -10.10 10.13
C LEU A 285 -16.90 -9.57 11.18
N GLU A 286 -17.05 -9.98 12.45
CA GLU A 286 -16.11 -9.64 13.51
C GLU A 286 -14.71 -10.20 13.27
N ALA A 287 -14.60 -11.42 12.73
CA ALA A 287 -13.31 -12.00 12.38
C ALA A 287 -12.67 -11.27 11.19
N GLU A 288 -13.44 -11.02 10.13
CA GLU A 288 -12.96 -10.35 8.92
C GLU A 288 -12.60 -8.87 9.14
N ALA A 289 -13.29 -8.19 10.05
CA ALA A 289 -13.10 -6.75 10.30
C ALA A 289 -11.75 -6.41 10.97
N TRP A 290 -11.14 -7.37 11.67
CA TRP A 290 -9.96 -7.16 12.51
C TRP A 290 -8.77 -8.06 12.14
N GLU A 291 -8.85 -8.76 11.00
CA GLU A 291 -7.72 -9.47 10.38
C GLU A 291 -6.73 -8.50 9.70
#